data_AF-A0A1S9V7B5-F1
#
_entry.id   AF-A0A1S9V7B5-F1
#
_cell.length_a   1.000
_cell.length_b   1.000
_cell.length_c   1.000
_cell.angle_alpha   90.00
_cell.angle_beta   90.00
_cell.angle_gamma   90.00
#
_symmetry.space_group_name_H-M   'P 1'
#
loop_
_entity.id
_entity.type
_entity.pdbx_description
1 polymer ?
#
loop_
_entity_poly.entity_id
_entity_poly.type
_entity_poly.pdbx_seq_one_letter_code
_entity_poly.pdbx_strand_id
1 'polypeptide(L)'
;MKKVWFIVILFFCLPASAFANTDHLILVNLTTNQLSFFEEGNYTRTFPITTGRDRTPTPEGDFCIITKYKNKEYHRKKIPGGAPNNPLGTRWLGLDKKEYAIHGTNREGTIGSRESNGCIRMHDRDIQWLYDRVQLQTKVIISRFHTSPEYEAYKLGYRVVSWNGRKVEEEQIGMLTLVDRVNIYWQEPNGQLTKVKTVLPNEKYKVYSKRKDGTYYIGNNLYIVEETGEKIRYEQLPYSILSNIYKRKYNVQ
;
A
#
# COMPACT_ATOMS: atom_id res chain seq x y z
N MET A 1 -46.42 45.44 -32.72
CA MET A 1 -46.21 44.05 -32.25
C MET A 1 -44.74 43.88 -31.86
N LYS A 2 -44.40 43.88 -30.56
CA LYS A 2 -43.04 43.61 -30.07
C LYS A 2 -43.03 42.23 -29.41
N LYS A 3 -42.33 41.26 -30.01
CA LYS A 3 -42.14 39.92 -29.43
C LYS A 3 -41.03 40.02 -28.38
N VAL A 4 -41.37 39.83 -27.12
CA VAL A 4 -40.39 39.64 -26.03
C VAL A 4 -40.07 38.15 -25.98
N TRP A 5 -38.81 37.79 -26.15
CA TRP A 5 -38.33 36.42 -25.97
C TRP A 5 -37.86 36.23 -24.52
N PHE A 6 -38.46 35.28 -23.82
CA PHE A 6 -37.96 34.79 -22.54
C PHE A 6 -36.81 33.81 -22.80
N ILE A 7 -35.59 34.18 -22.39
CA ILE A 7 -34.46 33.26 -22.34
C ILE A 7 -34.51 32.56 -20.98
N VAL A 8 -34.84 31.26 -20.99
CA VAL A 8 -34.70 30.38 -19.82
C VAL A 8 -33.24 29.93 -19.77
N ILE A 9 -32.48 30.46 -18.81
CA ILE A 9 -31.13 29.98 -18.52
C ILE A 9 -31.27 28.69 -17.70
N LEU A 10 -31.16 27.53 -18.36
CA LEU A 10 -30.97 26.26 -17.67
C LEU A 10 -29.54 26.24 -17.10
N PHE A 11 -29.43 26.43 -15.79
CA PHE A 11 -28.22 26.08 -15.04
C PHE A 11 -28.06 24.56 -15.05
N PHE A 12 -27.31 24.03 -16.02
CA PHE A 12 -26.78 22.69 -15.95
C PHE A 12 -25.74 22.66 -14.83
N CYS A 13 -26.17 22.29 -13.63
CA CYS A 13 -25.28 21.97 -12.53
C CYS A 13 -24.56 20.67 -12.92
N LEU A 14 -23.40 20.80 -13.57
CA LEU A 14 -22.49 19.68 -13.75
C LEU A 14 -22.16 19.16 -12.34
N PRO A 15 -22.34 17.86 -12.05
CA PRO A 15 -21.88 17.33 -10.78
C PRO A 15 -20.38 17.62 -10.70
N ALA A 16 -19.99 18.39 -9.69
CA ALA A 16 -18.59 18.49 -9.32
C ALA A 16 -18.09 17.06 -9.20
N SER A 17 -17.16 16.65 -10.06
CA SER A 17 -16.54 15.34 -9.98
C SER A 17 -16.09 15.17 -8.55
N ALA A 18 -16.78 14.31 -7.79
CA ALA A 18 -16.32 13.93 -6.47
C ALA A 18 -14.92 13.37 -6.72
N PHE A 19 -13.89 14.08 -6.25
CA PHE A 19 -12.53 13.58 -6.30
C PHE A 19 -12.59 12.20 -5.66
N ALA A 20 -12.37 11.16 -6.46
CA ALA A 20 -12.21 9.83 -5.89
C ALA A 20 -11.03 9.98 -4.93
N ASN A 21 -11.29 9.90 -3.62
CA ASN A 21 -10.21 9.75 -2.64
C ASN A 21 -9.55 8.43 -2.99
N THR A 22 -8.51 8.47 -3.83
CA THR A 22 -7.77 7.28 -4.16
C THR A 22 -6.98 6.95 -2.91
N ASP A 23 -7.23 5.80 -2.29
CA ASP A 23 -6.40 5.27 -1.20
C ASP A 23 -5.02 4.79 -1.71
N HIS A 24 -4.58 5.30 -2.86
CA HIS A 24 -3.24 5.17 -3.39
C HIS A 24 -2.28 6.01 -2.59
N LEU A 25 -1.23 5.36 -2.10
CA LEU A 25 -0.19 5.99 -1.31
C LEU A 25 1.18 5.49 -1.76
N ILE A 26 2.10 6.42 -1.93
CA ILE A 26 3.52 6.15 -2.06
C ILE A 26 4.19 6.66 -0.78
N LEU A 27 4.86 5.77 -0.06
CA LEU A 27 5.72 6.13 1.06
C LEU A 27 7.18 6.03 0.63
N VAL A 28 7.94 7.10 0.84
CA VAL A 28 9.37 7.16 0.55
C VAL A 28 10.12 7.26 1.87
N ASN A 29 10.92 6.23 2.17
CA ASN A 29 11.76 6.18 3.35
C ASN A 29 13.19 6.62 3.03
N LEU A 30 13.57 7.81 3.51
CA LEU A 30 14.92 8.37 3.32
C LEU A 30 15.99 7.75 4.23
N THR A 31 15.60 6.97 5.23
CA THR A 31 16.52 6.23 6.12
C THR A 31 17.04 4.99 5.42
N THR A 32 16.16 4.24 4.76
CA THR A 32 16.49 2.96 4.12
C THR A 32 16.60 3.04 2.60
N ASN A 33 16.34 4.22 2.01
CA ASN A 33 16.26 4.43 0.55
C ASN A 33 15.30 3.45 -0.12
N GLN A 34 14.08 3.41 0.40
CA GLN A 34 13.02 2.54 -0.11
C GLN A 34 11.77 3.34 -0.47
N LEU A 35 11.06 2.89 -1.50
CA LEU A 35 9.75 3.40 -1.91
C LEU A 35 8.73 2.27 -1.80
N SER A 36 7.72 2.45 -0.97
CA SER A 36 6.62 1.51 -0.75
C SER A 36 5.35 2.03 -1.43
N PHE A 37 4.67 1.16 -2.19
CA PHE A 37 3.41 1.49 -2.86
C PHE A 37 2.23 0.73 -2.23
N PHE A 38 1.17 1.48 -1.95
CA PHE A 38 -0.12 0.99 -1.49
C PHE A 38 -1.14 1.20 -2.59
N GLU A 39 -1.71 0.10 -3.08
CA GLU A 39 -2.76 0.08 -4.08
C GLU A 39 -4.11 0.00 -3.38
N GLU A 40 -4.92 1.06 -3.39
CA GLU A 40 -6.20 1.12 -2.66
C GLU A 40 -6.08 0.67 -1.18
N GLY A 41 -5.05 1.16 -0.48
CA GLY A 41 -4.72 0.80 0.90
C GLY A 41 -4.06 -0.57 1.10
N ASN A 42 -3.87 -1.36 0.05
CA ASN A 42 -3.15 -2.64 0.11
C ASN A 42 -1.66 -2.42 -0.16
N TYR A 43 -0.82 -2.69 0.84
CA TYR A 43 0.64 -2.70 0.66
C TYR A 43 1.03 -3.76 -0.36
N THR A 44 1.49 -3.30 -1.51
CA THR A 44 1.70 -4.17 -2.67
C THR A 44 3.17 -4.51 -2.84
N ARG A 45 4.03 -3.49 -2.83
CA ARG A 45 5.45 -3.69 -3.11
C ARG A 45 6.32 -2.56 -2.57
N THR A 46 7.56 -2.90 -2.24
CA THR A 46 8.63 -1.94 -1.95
C THR A 46 9.77 -2.10 -2.93
N PHE A 47 10.35 -0.97 -3.30
CA PHE A 47 11.43 -0.84 -4.28
C PHE A 47 12.64 -0.16 -3.64
N PRO A 48 13.87 -0.60 -3.93
CA PRO A 48 15.05 0.19 -3.64
C PRO A 48 15.06 1.43 -4.54
N ILE A 49 15.49 2.56 -4.00
CA ILE A 49 15.56 3.84 -4.73
C ILE A 49 16.89 4.55 -4.48
N THR A 50 17.24 5.50 -5.34
CA THR A 50 18.28 6.49 -5.04
C THR A 50 17.62 7.79 -4.59
N THR A 51 18.08 8.35 -3.48
CA THR A 51 17.63 9.65 -2.97
C THR A 51 18.72 10.73 -3.13
N GLY A 52 18.39 11.97 -2.81
CA GLY A 52 19.30 13.11 -2.87
C GLY A 52 20.48 12.95 -1.92
N ARG A 53 21.66 13.37 -2.38
CA ARG A 53 22.86 13.49 -1.54
C ARG A 53 22.70 14.62 -0.51
N ASP A 54 23.58 14.68 0.49
CA ASP A 54 23.45 15.62 1.61
C ASP A 54 23.41 17.10 1.18
N ARG A 55 24.18 17.50 0.15
CA ARG A 55 24.16 18.90 -0.35
C ARG A 55 22.90 19.25 -1.16
N THR A 56 22.18 18.26 -1.67
CA THR A 56 20.97 18.42 -2.49
C THR A 56 19.96 17.32 -2.10
N PRO A 57 19.45 17.37 -0.86
CA PRO A 57 18.65 16.29 -0.31
C PRO A 57 17.30 16.18 -1.01
N THR A 58 16.73 14.97 -0.99
CA THR A 58 15.31 14.79 -1.30
C THR A 58 14.49 15.44 -0.18
N PRO A 59 13.54 16.34 -0.51
CA PRO A 59 12.79 17.05 0.51
C PRO A 59 11.80 16.12 1.20
N GLU A 60 11.74 16.20 2.52
CA GLU A 60 10.67 15.58 3.32
C GLU A 60 9.38 16.39 3.18
N GLY A 61 8.24 15.73 3.36
CA GLY A 61 6.91 16.33 3.32
C GLY A 61 5.89 15.55 2.50
N ASP A 62 4.74 16.18 2.34
CA ASP A 62 3.57 15.61 1.69
C ASP A 62 3.42 16.19 0.28
N PHE A 63 3.35 15.30 -0.70
CA PHE A 63 3.30 15.62 -2.11
C PHE A 63 2.20 14.82 -2.81
N CYS A 64 1.96 15.10 -4.08
CA CYS A 64 1.14 14.26 -4.93
C CYS A 64 1.67 14.18 -6.37
N ILE A 65 1.27 13.12 -7.08
CA ILE A 65 1.62 12.95 -8.49
C ILE A 65 0.75 13.86 -9.35
N ILE A 66 1.33 14.87 -10.00
CA ILE A 66 0.59 15.80 -10.86
C ILE A 66 0.80 15.55 -12.34
N THR A 67 1.90 14.87 -12.73
CA THR A 67 2.21 14.62 -14.14
C THR A 67 2.84 13.25 -14.34
N LYS A 68 2.59 12.67 -15.51
CA LYS A 68 3.13 11.37 -15.91
C LYS A 68 3.66 11.45 -17.34
N TYR A 69 4.92 11.12 -17.55
CA TYR A 69 5.52 11.06 -18.90
C TYR A 69 6.21 9.72 -19.14
N LYS A 70 6.03 9.17 -20.35
CA LYS A 70 6.89 8.11 -20.88
C LYS A 70 8.05 8.76 -21.61
N ASN A 71 9.28 8.24 -21.45
CA ASN A 71 10.46 8.67 -22.17
C ASN A 71 10.63 10.19 -22.21
N LYS A 72 10.67 10.84 -21.05
CA LYS A 72 10.76 12.30 -20.96
C LYS A 72 12.10 12.80 -21.51
N GLU A 73 12.06 13.83 -22.36
CA GLU A 73 13.28 14.51 -22.79
C GLU A 73 14.02 15.17 -21.60
N TYR A 74 15.34 15.03 -21.61
CA TYR A 74 16.21 15.72 -20.65
C TYR A 74 16.75 17.03 -21.23
N HIS A 75 15.94 18.08 -21.13
CA HIS A 75 16.20 19.39 -21.74
C HIS A 75 17.55 20.02 -21.36
N ARG A 76 18.03 19.80 -20.11
CA ARG A 76 19.30 20.40 -19.64
C ARG A 76 20.51 20.01 -20.51
N LYS A 77 20.49 18.82 -21.10
CA LYS A 77 21.53 18.35 -22.03
C LYS A 77 20.99 18.05 -23.43
N LYS A 78 19.75 18.48 -23.73
CA LYS A 78 19.06 18.19 -25.00
C LYS A 78 19.11 16.71 -25.40
N ILE A 79 18.98 15.81 -24.41
CA ILE A 79 18.99 14.37 -24.67
C ILE A 79 17.56 13.93 -24.98
N PRO A 80 17.30 13.33 -26.15
CA PRO A 80 15.97 12.86 -26.52
C PRO A 80 15.37 11.89 -25.50
N GLY A 81 14.05 11.89 -25.44
CA GLY A 81 13.29 10.88 -24.73
C GLY A 81 13.60 9.47 -25.24
N GLY A 82 13.81 8.51 -24.35
CA GLY A 82 14.05 7.10 -24.72
C GLY A 82 15.47 6.79 -25.18
N ALA A 83 16.36 7.79 -25.25
CA ALA A 83 17.78 7.52 -25.51
C ALA A 83 18.41 6.72 -24.35
N PRO A 84 19.25 5.70 -24.60
CA PRO A 84 19.87 4.89 -23.54
C PRO A 84 20.71 5.68 -22.53
N ASN A 85 21.23 6.85 -22.93
CA ASN A 85 22.00 7.74 -22.08
C ASN A 85 21.15 8.80 -21.35
N ASN A 86 19.82 8.77 -21.48
CA ASN A 86 18.95 9.73 -20.82
C ASN A 86 18.87 9.43 -19.31
N PRO A 87 19.28 10.36 -18.43
CA PRO A 87 19.32 10.13 -16.99
C PRO A 87 17.94 10.07 -16.32
N LEU A 88 16.88 10.40 -17.06
CA LEU A 88 15.50 10.32 -16.58
C LEU A 88 14.89 8.92 -16.75
N GLY A 89 15.55 8.04 -17.49
CA GLY A 89 15.08 6.70 -17.79
C GLY A 89 13.78 6.69 -18.61
N THR A 90 13.01 5.62 -18.42
CA THR A 90 11.86 5.26 -19.27
C THR A 90 10.54 5.88 -18.82
N ARG A 91 10.42 6.28 -17.55
CA ARG A 91 9.18 6.82 -16.96
C ARG A 91 9.49 7.95 -15.99
N TRP A 92 8.56 8.89 -15.90
CA TRP A 92 8.61 10.06 -15.04
C TRP A 92 7.26 10.28 -14.38
N LEU A 93 7.27 10.39 -13.05
CA LEU A 93 6.12 10.75 -12.19
C LEU A 93 6.47 12.06 -11.49
N GLY A 94 5.94 13.18 -11.99
CA GLY A 94 6.23 14.51 -11.45
C GLY A 94 5.43 14.79 -10.19
N LEU A 95 6.11 15.30 -9.16
CA LEU A 95 5.49 15.74 -7.91
C LEU A 95 4.94 17.16 -8.06
N ASP A 96 4.00 17.55 -7.21
CA ASP A 96 3.52 18.92 -7.00
C ASP A 96 4.56 19.87 -6.38
N LYS A 97 5.82 19.47 -6.41
CA LYS A 97 6.98 20.32 -6.14
C LYS A 97 7.79 20.46 -7.41
N LYS A 98 7.91 21.70 -7.89
CA LYS A 98 8.62 22.04 -9.13
C LYS A 98 10.00 21.35 -9.17
N GLU A 99 10.27 20.69 -10.30
CA GLU A 99 11.52 19.96 -10.61
C GLU A 99 11.78 18.67 -9.81
N TYR A 100 10.87 18.23 -8.92
CA TYR A 100 10.98 16.93 -8.25
C TYR A 100 10.11 15.87 -8.91
N ALA A 101 10.64 14.66 -8.98
CA ALA A 101 9.95 13.52 -9.56
C ALA A 101 10.49 12.19 -9.02
N ILE A 102 9.66 11.17 -9.18
CA ILE A 102 10.05 9.77 -9.13
C ILE A 102 10.24 9.33 -10.58
N HIS A 103 11.44 8.88 -10.95
CA HIS A 103 11.76 8.56 -12.34
C HIS A 103 12.74 7.38 -12.46
N GLY A 104 12.88 6.85 -13.68
CA GLY A 104 13.85 5.80 -13.99
C GLY A 104 15.30 6.29 -13.96
N THR A 105 16.26 5.47 -14.37
CA THR A 105 17.66 5.91 -14.45
C THR A 105 18.42 5.10 -15.48
N ASN A 106 19.36 5.74 -16.17
CA ASN A 106 20.34 5.02 -16.99
C ASN A 106 21.56 4.54 -16.19
N ARG A 107 21.58 4.76 -14.87
CA ARG A 107 22.66 4.37 -13.96
C ARG A 107 22.14 3.40 -12.91
N GLU A 108 21.77 2.21 -13.34
CA GLU A 108 21.11 1.21 -12.49
C GLU A 108 21.94 0.78 -11.28
N GLY A 109 23.27 0.76 -11.38
CA GLY A 109 24.16 0.48 -10.26
C GLY A 109 24.17 1.53 -9.15
N THR A 110 23.42 2.63 -9.28
CA THR A 110 23.29 3.66 -8.22
C THR A 110 22.02 3.50 -7.37
N ILE A 111 21.14 2.56 -7.71
CA ILE A 111 19.93 2.32 -6.92
C ILE A 111 20.30 1.78 -5.53
N GLY A 112 19.67 2.33 -4.49
CA GLY A 112 19.98 2.07 -3.08
C GLY A 112 20.90 3.09 -2.42
N SER A 113 21.53 4.00 -3.18
CA SER A 113 22.47 5.00 -2.65
C SER A 113 21.86 6.40 -2.47
N ARG A 114 22.66 7.34 -1.95
CA ARG A 114 22.32 8.77 -1.78
C ARG A 114 23.11 9.66 -2.76
N GLU A 115 22.83 9.53 -4.05
CA GLU A 115 23.65 10.11 -5.12
C GLU A 115 22.90 11.11 -6.02
N SER A 116 21.58 11.25 -5.83
CA SER A 116 20.77 12.11 -6.68
C SER A 116 20.98 13.60 -6.36
N ASN A 117 20.34 14.48 -7.16
CA ASN A 117 20.26 15.91 -6.86
C ASN A 117 18.90 16.29 -6.25
N GLY A 118 18.26 15.37 -5.54
CA GLY A 118 16.98 15.57 -4.86
C GLY A 118 15.82 14.77 -5.46
N CYS A 119 15.86 14.41 -6.75
CA CYS A 119 14.87 13.51 -7.37
C CYS A 119 15.00 12.07 -6.85
N ILE A 120 13.92 11.30 -6.92
CA ILE A 120 13.90 9.89 -6.53
C ILE A 120 14.12 9.04 -7.79
N ARG A 121 15.19 8.24 -7.81
CA ARG A 121 15.48 7.33 -8.93
C ARG A 121 15.09 5.91 -8.61
N MET A 122 14.54 5.21 -9.59
CA MET A 122 14.18 3.81 -9.54
C MET A 122 14.83 3.05 -10.69
N HIS A 123 14.91 1.73 -10.57
CA HIS A 123 15.20 0.89 -11.73
C HIS A 123 14.15 1.09 -12.82
N ASP A 124 14.56 1.06 -14.09
CA ASP A 124 13.64 1.28 -15.21
C ASP A 124 12.49 0.25 -15.23
N ARG A 125 12.79 -1.02 -14.89
CA ARG A 125 11.76 -2.06 -14.75
C ARG A 125 10.74 -1.76 -13.65
N ASP A 126 11.18 -1.17 -12.54
CA ASP A 126 10.37 -0.97 -11.35
C ASP A 126 9.50 0.29 -11.51
N ILE A 127 10.04 1.37 -12.08
CA ILE A 127 9.24 2.56 -12.40
C ILE A 127 8.21 2.29 -13.49
N GLN A 128 8.49 1.40 -14.45
CA GLN A 128 7.48 0.99 -15.44
C GLN A 128 6.29 0.31 -14.76
N TRP A 129 6.55 -0.63 -13.86
CA TRP A 129 5.51 -1.29 -13.08
C TRP A 129 4.69 -0.30 -12.23
N LEU A 130 5.37 0.65 -11.58
CA LEU A 130 4.73 1.66 -10.73
C LEU A 130 3.91 2.65 -11.57
N TYR A 131 4.47 3.09 -12.70
CA TYR A 131 3.83 4.05 -13.61
C TYR A 131 2.48 3.54 -14.11
N ASP A 132 2.34 2.26 -14.39
CA ASP A 132 1.09 1.71 -14.92
C ASP A 132 -0.03 1.62 -13.86
N ARG A 133 0.30 1.74 -12.56
CA ARG A 133 -0.65 1.62 -11.43
C ARG A 133 -0.96 2.93 -10.74
N VAL A 134 0.05 3.78 -10.59
CA VAL A 134 -0.10 5.07 -9.92
C VAL A 134 -1.03 5.98 -10.70
N GLN A 135 -2.01 6.56 -10.01
CA GLN A 135 -2.94 7.51 -10.60
C GLN A 135 -2.44 8.94 -10.39
N LEU A 136 -2.97 9.88 -11.18
CA LEU A 136 -2.78 11.29 -10.84
C LEU A 136 -3.40 11.56 -9.47
N GLN A 137 -2.87 12.56 -8.76
CA GLN A 137 -3.23 12.93 -7.38
C GLN A 137 -2.91 11.88 -6.31
N THR A 138 -2.33 10.72 -6.68
CA THR A 138 -1.79 9.76 -5.69
C THR A 138 -0.86 10.47 -4.73
N LYS A 139 -1.08 10.27 -3.42
CA LYS A 139 -0.28 10.90 -2.37
C LYS A 139 1.11 10.29 -2.31
N VAL A 140 2.10 11.13 -2.09
CA VAL A 140 3.51 10.77 -1.92
C VAL A 140 3.99 11.39 -0.63
N ILE A 141 4.30 10.57 0.36
CA ILE A 141 4.84 11.04 1.65
C ILE A 141 6.31 10.68 1.68
N ILE A 142 7.15 11.70 1.89
CA ILE A 142 8.60 11.53 1.97
C ILE A 142 9.02 11.83 3.41
N SER A 143 9.55 10.83 4.11
CA SER A 143 9.93 10.97 5.51
C SER A 143 11.03 9.97 5.90
N ARG A 144 11.43 10.04 7.17
CA ARG A 144 12.38 9.12 7.81
C ARG A 144 11.65 8.31 8.87
N PHE A 145 11.71 6.99 8.74
CA PHE A 145 11.11 6.09 9.73
C PHE A 145 11.88 4.76 9.80
N HIS A 146 11.76 4.10 10.95
CA HIS A 146 12.40 2.81 11.26
C HIS A 146 11.37 1.66 11.43
N THR A 147 10.10 1.96 11.23
CA THR A 147 8.94 1.07 11.33
C THR A 147 8.63 0.41 9.99
N SER A 148 7.69 -0.55 9.97
CA SER A 148 7.19 -1.10 8.70
C SER A 148 6.39 -0.04 7.93
N PRO A 149 6.37 -0.09 6.59
CA PRO A 149 5.56 0.82 5.78
C PRO A 149 4.08 0.80 6.17
N GLU A 150 3.52 -0.38 6.45
CA GLU A 150 2.12 -0.52 6.87
C GLU A 150 1.83 0.21 8.18
N TYR A 151 2.74 0.11 9.15
CA TYR A 151 2.57 0.82 10.43
C TYR A 151 2.72 2.34 10.26
N GLU A 152 3.66 2.78 9.42
CA GLU A 152 3.85 4.20 9.15
C GLU A 152 2.65 4.81 8.41
N ALA A 153 2.12 4.12 7.39
CA ALA A 153 0.90 4.52 6.69
C ALA A 153 -0.29 4.65 7.66
N TYR A 154 -0.46 3.69 8.57
CA TYR A 154 -1.48 3.76 9.62
C TYR A 154 -1.31 4.99 10.52
N LYS A 155 -0.07 5.25 10.99
CA LYS A 155 0.22 6.39 11.88
C LYS A 155 -0.13 7.73 11.21
N LEU A 156 0.05 7.81 9.90
CA LEU A 156 -0.32 8.96 9.07
C LEU A 156 -1.83 9.04 8.76
N GLY A 157 -2.64 8.10 9.27
CA GLY A 157 -4.09 8.07 9.08
C GLY A 157 -4.56 7.45 7.77
N TYR A 158 -3.67 6.81 7.00
CA TYR A 158 -4.05 6.16 5.74
C TYR A 158 -4.69 4.79 5.97
N ARG A 159 -5.62 4.45 5.09
CA ARG A 159 -6.26 3.13 5.07
C ARG A 159 -5.22 2.07 4.72
N VAL A 160 -5.01 1.12 5.62
CA VAL A 160 -4.15 -0.05 5.40
C VAL A 160 -4.98 -1.32 5.57
N VAL A 161 -5.12 -2.09 4.48
CA VAL A 161 -5.91 -3.34 4.43
C VAL A 161 -5.03 -4.56 4.24
N SER A 162 -3.78 -4.47 4.66
CA SER A 162 -2.76 -5.49 4.47
C SER A 162 -1.80 -5.55 5.64
N TRP A 163 -1.23 -6.73 5.88
CA TRP A 163 -0.20 -6.94 6.87
C TRP A 163 0.85 -7.92 6.34
N ASN A 164 2.13 -7.57 6.47
CA ASN A 164 3.26 -8.35 5.94
C ASN A 164 3.09 -8.67 4.43
N GLY A 165 2.62 -7.69 3.66
CA GLY A 165 2.37 -7.83 2.22
C GLY A 165 1.20 -8.74 1.84
N ARG A 166 0.31 -9.08 2.78
CA ARG A 166 -0.89 -9.89 2.53
C ARG A 166 -2.14 -9.09 2.82
N LYS A 167 -3.12 -9.13 1.92
CA LYS A 167 -4.45 -8.54 2.16
C LYS A 167 -5.09 -9.19 3.38
N VAL A 168 -5.56 -8.35 4.28
CA VAL A 168 -6.25 -8.73 5.51
C VAL A 168 -7.76 -8.67 5.25
N GLU A 169 -8.48 -9.69 5.70
CA GLU A 169 -9.94 -9.70 5.59
C GLU A 169 -10.61 -8.91 6.71
N GLU A 170 -11.85 -8.49 6.47
CA GLU A 170 -12.58 -7.53 7.31
C GLU A 170 -12.84 -8.01 8.74
N GLU A 171 -12.77 -9.31 9.02
CA GLU A 171 -12.92 -9.84 10.38
C GLU A 171 -11.69 -10.63 10.85
N GLN A 172 -10.63 -10.64 10.05
CA GLN A 172 -9.42 -11.36 10.41
C GLN A 172 -8.76 -10.64 11.58
N ILE A 173 -8.42 -11.38 12.63
CA ILE A 173 -7.73 -10.88 13.82
C ILE A 173 -6.28 -11.37 13.93
N GLY A 174 -5.90 -12.37 13.13
CA GLY A 174 -4.57 -12.96 13.17
C GLY A 174 -4.35 -14.03 12.12
N MET A 175 -3.21 -14.70 12.25
CA MET A 175 -2.82 -15.85 11.46
C MET A 175 -2.29 -16.93 12.40
N LEU A 176 -2.73 -18.16 12.18
CA LEU A 176 -2.28 -19.33 12.92
C LEU A 176 -1.44 -20.19 11.99
N THR A 177 -0.22 -20.54 12.42
CA THR A 177 0.66 -21.47 11.70
C THR A 177 0.76 -22.76 12.51
N LEU A 178 0.51 -23.91 11.87
CA LEU A 178 0.63 -25.20 12.52
C LEU A 178 2.12 -25.57 12.67
N VAL A 179 2.52 -25.96 13.88
CA VAL A 179 3.85 -26.45 14.21
C VAL A 179 3.87 -27.98 14.25
N ASP A 180 2.74 -28.59 14.59
CA ASP A 180 2.53 -30.04 14.54
C ASP A 180 1.15 -30.36 13.92
N ARG A 181 0.79 -31.65 13.86
CA ARG A 181 -0.52 -32.14 13.46
C ARG A 181 -1.60 -31.66 14.41
N VAL A 182 -2.65 -31.07 13.84
CA VAL A 182 -3.77 -30.50 14.59
C VAL A 182 -5.08 -30.97 13.98
N ASN A 183 -6.12 -31.11 14.81
CA ASN A 183 -7.46 -31.44 14.35
C ASN A 183 -8.23 -30.16 14.03
N ILE A 184 -9.00 -30.19 12.94
CA ILE A 184 -10.02 -29.20 12.64
C ILE A 184 -11.38 -29.78 13.03
N TYR A 185 -12.18 -28.94 13.67
CA TYR A 185 -13.52 -29.25 14.14
C TYR A 185 -14.55 -28.37 13.44
N TRP A 186 -15.73 -28.92 13.19
CA TRP A 186 -16.93 -28.19 12.78
C TRP A 186 -17.78 -27.90 14.02
N GLN A 187 -18.31 -26.69 14.14
CA GLN A 187 -19.27 -26.36 15.19
C GLN A 187 -20.71 -26.59 14.72
N GLU A 188 -21.39 -27.54 15.37
CA GLU A 188 -22.80 -27.82 15.16
C GLU A 188 -23.69 -26.69 15.71
N PRO A 189 -24.96 -26.59 15.28
CA PRO A 189 -25.90 -25.56 15.76
C PRO A 189 -26.11 -25.57 17.28
N ASN A 190 -25.95 -26.72 17.94
CA ASN A 190 -26.03 -26.88 19.40
C ASN A 190 -24.72 -26.46 20.12
N GLY A 191 -23.70 -26.03 19.37
CA GLY A 191 -22.40 -25.61 19.88
C GLY A 191 -21.35 -26.73 19.99
N GLN A 192 -21.72 -27.99 19.75
CA GLN A 192 -20.81 -29.13 19.83
C GLN A 192 -19.76 -29.10 18.72
N LEU A 193 -18.54 -29.55 19.02
CA LEU A 193 -17.45 -29.64 18.07
C LEU A 193 -17.27 -31.08 17.55
N THR A 194 -17.45 -31.25 16.24
CA THR A 194 -17.26 -32.54 15.54
C THR A 194 -15.94 -32.52 14.78
N LYS A 195 -15.06 -33.50 15.01
CA LYS A 195 -13.78 -33.58 14.28
C LYS A 195 -14.04 -33.82 12.80
N VAL A 196 -13.53 -32.93 11.95
CA VAL A 196 -13.61 -33.02 10.49
C VAL A 196 -12.40 -33.73 9.91
N LYS A 197 -11.19 -33.28 10.29
CA LYS A 197 -9.93 -33.82 9.75
C LYS A 197 -8.75 -33.52 10.65
N THR A 198 -7.64 -34.23 10.41
CA THR A 198 -6.31 -33.87 10.91
C THR A 198 -5.53 -33.20 9.79
N VAL A 199 -4.86 -32.09 10.09
CA VAL A 199 -4.03 -31.32 9.15
C VAL A 199 -2.55 -31.41 9.52
N LEU A 200 -1.68 -31.23 8.53
CA LEU A 200 -0.24 -31.40 8.68
C LEU A 200 0.44 -30.10 9.17
N PRO A 201 1.66 -30.19 9.72
CA PRO A 201 2.44 -29.02 10.09
C PRO A 201 2.69 -28.07 8.92
N ASN A 202 2.99 -26.80 9.23
CA ASN A 202 3.26 -25.68 8.32
C ASN A 202 2.07 -25.12 7.53
N GLU A 203 0.87 -25.70 7.69
CA GLU A 203 -0.34 -25.06 7.18
C GLU A 203 -0.65 -23.76 7.94
N LYS A 204 -1.29 -22.81 7.25
CA LYS A 204 -1.60 -21.48 7.78
C LYS A 204 -3.07 -21.17 7.64
N TYR A 205 -3.66 -20.67 8.73
CA TYR A 205 -5.09 -20.39 8.84
C TYR A 205 -5.31 -18.96 9.29
N LYS A 206 -6.18 -18.22 8.58
CA LYS A 206 -6.69 -16.94 9.07
C LYS A 206 -7.53 -17.21 10.31
N VAL A 207 -7.40 -16.35 11.31
CA VAL A 207 -8.16 -16.44 12.55
C VAL A 207 -9.09 -15.23 12.63
N TYR A 208 -10.36 -15.45 12.95
CA TYR A 208 -11.39 -14.42 13.05
C TYR A 208 -11.88 -14.20 14.48
N SER A 209 -11.72 -15.20 15.35
CA SER A 209 -11.85 -15.02 16.80
C SER A 209 -11.00 -16.05 17.55
N LYS A 210 -10.60 -15.69 18.77
CA LYS A 210 -9.86 -16.55 19.69
C LYS A 210 -10.57 -16.57 21.03
N ARG A 211 -10.82 -17.75 21.57
CA ARG A 211 -11.33 -17.97 22.92
C ARG A 211 -10.17 -18.17 23.91
N LYS A 212 -10.44 -17.95 25.20
CA LYS A 212 -9.43 -18.10 26.27
C LYS A 212 -8.98 -19.56 26.46
N ASP A 213 -9.82 -20.51 26.05
CA ASP A 213 -9.60 -21.95 26.11
C ASP A 213 -8.72 -22.50 24.97
N GLY A 214 -8.07 -21.64 24.17
CA GLY A 214 -7.27 -22.12 23.04
C GLY A 214 -8.08 -22.55 21.81
N THR A 215 -9.37 -22.21 21.75
CA THR A 215 -10.19 -22.39 20.55
C THR A 215 -10.04 -21.19 19.59
N TYR A 216 -9.76 -21.48 18.33
CA TYR A 216 -9.56 -20.50 17.25
C TYR A 216 -10.62 -20.71 16.17
N TYR A 217 -11.40 -19.69 15.88
CA TYR A 217 -12.33 -19.69 14.76
C TYR A 217 -11.59 -19.34 13.47
N ILE A 218 -11.63 -20.24 12.48
CA ILE A 218 -10.90 -20.12 11.21
C ILE A 218 -11.81 -19.89 10.00
N GLY A 219 -13.10 -19.56 10.23
CA GLY A 219 -14.09 -19.30 9.18
C GLY A 219 -14.95 -20.52 8.86
N ASN A 220 -16.09 -20.32 8.19
CA ASN A 220 -17.00 -21.38 7.70
C ASN A 220 -17.39 -22.41 8.79
N ASN A 221 -17.69 -21.94 10.01
CA ASN A 221 -17.96 -22.78 11.19
C ASN A 221 -16.85 -23.78 11.57
N LEU A 222 -15.63 -23.59 11.06
CA LEU A 222 -14.48 -24.41 11.39
C LEU A 222 -13.65 -23.81 12.52
N TYR A 223 -13.15 -24.69 13.37
CA TYR A 223 -12.41 -24.37 14.57
C TYR A 223 -11.15 -25.22 14.69
N ILE A 224 -10.09 -24.62 15.20
CA ILE A 224 -8.92 -25.32 15.71
C ILE A 224 -8.95 -25.20 17.22
N VAL A 225 -8.86 -26.32 17.92
CA VAL A 225 -8.77 -26.34 19.38
C VAL A 225 -7.36 -26.78 19.73
N GLU A 226 -6.58 -25.88 20.32
CA GLU A 226 -5.32 -26.24 20.96
C GLU A 226 -5.07 -25.39 22.21
N GLU A 227 -5.14 -26.05 23.36
CA GLU A 227 -5.07 -25.47 24.70
C GLU A 227 -3.63 -25.17 25.11
N THR A 228 -2.68 -26.03 24.76
CA THR A 228 -1.28 -25.89 25.22
C THR A 228 -0.54 -24.79 24.46
N GLY A 229 -0.98 -24.49 23.23
CA GLY A 229 -0.29 -23.59 22.30
C GLY A 229 1.01 -24.17 21.72
N GLU A 230 1.39 -25.41 22.03
CA GLU A 230 2.67 -26.00 21.59
C GLU A 230 2.64 -26.40 20.11
N LYS A 231 1.47 -26.82 19.62
CA LYS A 231 1.30 -27.30 18.23
C LYS A 231 0.97 -26.18 17.24
N ILE A 232 0.88 -24.95 17.72
CA ILE A 232 0.46 -23.80 16.92
C ILE A 232 1.31 -22.57 17.23
N ARG A 233 1.47 -21.70 16.25
CA ARG A 233 2.00 -20.36 16.44
C ARG A 233 0.95 -19.37 15.98
N TYR A 234 0.35 -18.66 16.93
CA TYR A 234 -0.59 -17.59 16.65
C TYR A 234 0.13 -16.24 16.57
N GLU A 235 -0.07 -15.53 15.47
CA GLU A 235 0.37 -14.16 15.25
C GLU A 235 -0.86 -13.27 15.15
N GLN A 236 -1.07 -12.41 16.15
CA GLN A 236 -2.14 -11.43 16.10
C GLN A 236 -1.78 -10.33 15.10
N LEU A 237 -2.78 -9.85 14.36
CA LEU A 237 -2.60 -8.63 13.60
C LEU A 237 -2.27 -7.47 14.56
N PRO A 238 -1.41 -6.53 14.15
CA PRO A 238 -1.12 -5.37 14.97
C PRO A 238 -2.39 -4.64 15.37
N TYR A 239 -2.38 -4.09 16.58
CA TYR A 239 -3.53 -3.34 17.10
C TYR A 239 -3.94 -2.19 16.18
N SER A 240 -2.99 -1.57 15.46
CA SER A 240 -3.26 -0.56 14.44
C SER A 240 -4.18 -1.06 13.32
N ILE A 241 -3.93 -2.27 12.81
CA ILE A 241 -4.75 -2.89 11.76
C ILE A 241 -6.10 -3.30 12.32
N LEU A 242 -6.14 -3.88 13.53
CA LEU A 242 -7.39 -4.24 14.21
C LEU A 242 -8.29 -3.03 14.48
N SER A 243 -7.69 -1.90 14.88
CA SER A 243 -8.40 -0.64 15.11
C SER A 243 -9.06 -0.14 13.82
N ASN A 244 -8.34 -0.16 12.70
CA ASN A 244 -8.90 0.19 11.39
C ASN A 244 -10.06 -0.71 10.97
N ILE A 245 -9.90 -2.02 11.19
CA ILE A 245 -10.96 -3.01 10.94
C ILE A 245 -12.21 -2.70 11.77
N TYR A 246 -12.03 -2.45 13.07
CA TYR A 246 -13.12 -2.13 13.99
C TYR A 246 -13.84 -0.84 13.58
N LYS A 247 -13.09 0.24 13.37
CA LYS A 247 -13.63 1.54 12.94
C LYS A 247 -14.49 1.41 11.68
N ARG A 248 -14.04 0.60 10.72
CA ARG A 248 -14.79 0.32 9.49
C ARG A 248 -16.08 -0.44 9.76
N LYS A 249 -16.00 -1.58 10.47
CA LYS A 249 -17.16 -2.44 10.74
C LYS A 249 -18.31 -1.69 11.42
N TYR A 250 -17.96 -0.74 12.29
CA TYR A 250 -18.93 0.02 13.07
C TYR A 250 -19.12 1.48 12.61
N ASN A 251 -18.50 1.86 11.49
CA ASN A 251 -18.53 3.22 10.94
C ASN A 251 -18.18 4.31 11.98
N VAL A 252 -17.15 4.06 12.80
CA VAL A 252 -16.66 4.95 13.86
C VAL A 252 -15.46 5.73 13.33
N GLN A 253 -15.48 7.06 13.46
CA GLN A 253 -14.39 7.95 13.05
C GLN A 253 -13.16 7.85 13.98
#